data_AF-A0A3C0MHQ3-F1
#
_entry.id   AF-A0A3C0MHQ3-F1
#
_cell.length_a   1.000
_cell.length_b   1.000
_cell.length_c   1.000
_cell.angle_alpha   90.00
_cell.angle_beta   90.00
_cell.angle_gamma   90.00
#
_symmetry.space_group_name_H-M   'P 1'
#
loop_
_entity.id
_entity.type
_entity.pdbx_description
1 polymer ?
#
loop_
_entity_poly.entity_id
_entity_poly.type
_entity_poly.pdbx_seq_one_letter_code
_entity_poly.pdbx_strand_id
1 'polypeptide(L)'
;HALRTLKVTASEGDDALLGVLAEGSPGKALGLLGNGGLATARETLRLWARLDRPDLGAICALAERLAKPQADAQFSVFLDTYRKLLWGTARACAGEVNALRAFGAGSADLERIGVSGRLEEWTGLWDKLVHSVQRADALNLDKRHLIVSLLLDAQAVLRA
;
A
#
# COMPACT_ATOMS: atom_id res chain seq x y z
N HIS A 1 9.07 16.96 24.26
CA HIS A 1 8.75 18.13 23.41
C HIS A 1 8.59 17.73 21.93
N ALA A 2 9.51 16.96 21.34
CA ALA A 2 9.47 16.51 19.93
C ALA A 2 8.25 15.64 19.52
N LEU A 3 7.72 14.83 20.43
CA LEU A 3 6.53 14.00 20.17
C LEU A 3 5.24 14.84 20.00
N ARG A 4 5.22 16.07 20.54
CA ARG A 4 4.04 16.95 20.46
C ARG A 4 3.99 17.72 19.15
N THR A 5 5.13 17.97 18.51
CA THR A 5 5.22 18.66 17.21
C THR A 5 4.96 17.74 16.02
N LEU A 6 5.31 16.44 16.12
CA LEU A 6 4.99 15.44 15.08
C LEU A 6 3.49 15.11 14.98
N LYS A 7 2.73 15.31 16.07
CA LYS A 7 1.29 15.04 16.12
C LYS A 7 0.43 16.16 15.49
N VAL A 8 1.03 17.33 15.19
CA VAL A 8 0.29 18.55 14.81
C VAL A 8 -0.09 18.58 13.32
N THR A 9 0.32 17.60 12.51
CA THR A 9 0.04 17.58 11.06
C THR A 9 -0.76 16.38 10.56
N ALA A 10 -1.14 15.44 11.43
CA ALA A 10 -1.90 14.26 11.05
C ALA A 10 -3.41 14.57 11.00
N SER A 11 -4.05 14.35 9.85
CA SER A 11 -5.51 14.32 9.74
C SER A 11 -6.09 13.06 10.42
N GLU A 12 -7.40 12.99 10.71
CA GLU A 12 -8.01 11.77 11.28
C GLU A 12 -7.74 10.49 10.45
N GLY A 13 -7.65 10.63 9.12
CA GLY A 13 -7.28 9.52 8.23
C GLY A 13 -5.81 9.08 8.36
N ASP A 14 -4.93 10.01 8.75
CA ASP A 14 -3.51 9.74 8.94
C ASP A 14 -3.23 8.98 10.23
N ASP A 15 -3.98 9.25 11.30
CA ASP A 15 -3.86 8.52 12.57
C ASP A 15 -4.29 7.05 12.41
N ALA A 16 -5.35 6.79 11.64
CA ALA A 16 -5.80 5.44 11.32
C ALA A 16 -4.77 4.67 10.47
N LEU A 17 -4.29 5.29 9.39
CA LEU A 17 -3.27 4.70 8.52
C LEU A 17 -1.97 4.45 9.28
N LEU A 18 -1.54 5.38 10.13
CA LEU A 18 -0.39 5.21 11.00
C LEU A 18 -0.58 4.04 11.96
N GLY A 19 -1.75 3.90 12.58
CA GLY A 19 -2.08 2.78 13.47
C GLY A 19 -1.97 1.42 12.77
N VAL A 20 -2.54 1.30 11.57
CA VAL A 20 -2.48 0.06 10.77
C VAL A 20 -1.07 -0.29 10.34
N LEU A 21 -0.28 0.69 9.89
CA LEU A 21 1.07 0.44 9.40
C LEU A 21 2.07 0.21 10.53
N ALA A 22 1.94 0.96 11.63
CA ALA A 22 2.82 0.81 12.78
C ALA A 22 2.54 -0.45 13.60
N GLU A 23 1.33 -1.01 13.58
CA GLU A 23 0.95 -2.22 14.33
C GLU A 23 1.28 -2.10 15.83
N GLY A 24 1.12 -0.91 16.40
CA GLY A 24 1.48 -0.63 17.80
C GLY A 24 2.98 -0.49 18.08
N SER A 25 3.86 -0.63 17.09
CA SER A 25 5.30 -0.41 17.24
C SER A 25 5.65 1.09 17.20
N PRO A 26 6.18 1.68 18.30
CA PRO A 26 6.57 3.09 18.31
C PRO A 26 7.71 3.40 17.33
N GLY A 27 8.64 2.46 17.14
CA GLY A 27 9.74 2.60 16.19
C GLY A 27 9.25 2.68 14.74
N LYS A 28 8.32 1.81 14.35
CA LYS A 28 7.68 1.88 13.02
C LYS A 28 6.90 3.18 12.86
N ALA A 29 6.14 3.59 13.88
CA ALA A 29 5.38 4.84 13.84
C ALA A 29 6.30 6.06 13.62
N LEU A 30 7.41 6.16 14.35
CA LEU A 30 8.40 7.22 14.16
C LEU A 30 9.04 7.18 12.78
N GLY A 31 9.33 5.99 12.25
CA GLY A 31 9.84 5.82 10.89
C GLY A 31 8.86 6.30 9.83
N LEU A 32 7.56 6.03 10.00
CA LEU A 32 6.49 6.48 9.09
C LEU A 32 6.28 8.00 9.13
N LEU A 33 6.39 8.61 10.32
CA LEU A 33 6.30 10.06 10.48
C LEU A 33 7.55 10.79 9.93
N GLY A 34 8.67 10.09 9.79
CA GLY A 34 9.90 10.60 9.19
C GLY A 34 9.95 10.41 7.67
N ASN A 35 10.79 11.22 7.00
CA ASN A 35 11.24 11.02 5.62
C ASN A 35 10.14 10.75 4.57
N GLY A 36 8.92 11.24 4.78
CA GLY A 36 7.81 11.07 3.83
C GLY A 36 7.18 9.67 3.80
N GLY A 37 7.41 8.82 4.80
CA GLY A 37 6.81 7.48 4.86
C GLY A 37 5.28 7.51 4.77
N LEU A 38 4.64 8.34 5.60
CA LEU A 38 3.18 8.48 5.60
C LEU A 38 2.63 9.05 4.28
N ALA A 39 3.39 9.91 3.61
CA ALA A 39 3.02 10.43 2.29
C ALA A 39 3.03 9.30 1.23
N THR A 40 4.08 8.45 1.24
CA THR A 40 4.16 7.28 0.36
C THR A 40 3.02 6.28 0.63
N ALA A 41 2.72 6.02 1.90
CA ALA A 41 1.60 5.15 2.27
C ALA A 41 0.26 5.69 1.76
N ARG A 42 0.01 7.00 1.94
CA ARG A 42 -1.22 7.66 1.47
C ARG A 42 -1.35 7.62 -0.05
N GLU A 43 -0.26 7.84 -0.77
CA GLU A 43 -0.25 7.75 -2.23
C GLU A 43 -0.51 6.32 -2.71
N THR A 44 0.10 5.33 -2.04
CA THR A 44 -0.16 3.91 -2.31
C THR A 44 -1.63 3.55 -2.10
N LEU A 45 -2.22 4.01 -0.99
CA LEU A 45 -3.65 3.84 -0.69
C LEU A 45 -4.54 4.49 -1.77
N ARG A 46 -4.19 5.69 -2.23
CA ARG A 46 -4.93 6.40 -3.29
C ARG A 46 -4.87 5.69 -4.64
N LEU A 47 -3.71 5.17 -5.02
CA LEU A 47 -3.56 4.39 -6.25
C LEU A 47 -4.33 3.07 -6.15
N TRP A 48 -4.27 2.40 -5.00
CA TRP A 48 -5.03 1.18 -4.73
C TRP A 48 -6.54 1.42 -4.85
N ALA A 49 -7.06 2.49 -4.23
CA ALA A 49 -8.48 2.84 -4.28
C ALA A 49 -8.99 3.08 -5.72
N ARG A 50 -8.10 3.37 -6.67
CA ARG A 50 -8.43 3.68 -8.07
C ARG A 50 -8.01 2.58 -9.05
N LEU A 51 -7.80 1.35 -8.58
CA LEU A 51 -7.35 0.24 -9.45
C LEU A 51 -8.29 -0.04 -10.63
N ASP A 52 -9.58 0.28 -10.54
CA ASP A 52 -10.52 0.15 -11.68
C ASP A 52 -10.20 1.14 -12.82
N ARG A 53 -9.74 2.33 -12.45
CA ARG A 53 -9.38 3.45 -13.33
C ARG A 53 -7.98 3.95 -12.98
N PRO A 54 -6.93 3.16 -13.30
CA PRO A 54 -5.56 3.46 -12.91
C PRO A 54 -5.09 4.80 -13.48
N ASP A 55 -4.40 5.59 -12.66
CA ASP A 55 -3.63 6.74 -13.13
C ASP A 55 -2.20 6.28 -13.45
N LEU A 56 -1.95 5.92 -14.71
CA LEU A 56 -0.63 5.44 -15.15
C LEU A 56 0.47 6.48 -14.93
N GLY A 57 0.15 7.77 -15.05
CA GLY A 57 1.10 8.85 -14.79
C GLY A 57 1.53 8.88 -13.33
N ALA A 58 0.57 8.79 -12.41
CA ALA A 58 0.84 8.73 -10.98
C ALA A 58 1.58 7.45 -10.57
N ILE A 59 1.24 6.29 -11.17
CA ILE A 59 1.95 5.02 -10.95
C ILE A 59 3.43 5.14 -11.37
N CYS A 60 3.70 5.65 -12.58
CA CYS A 60 5.06 5.84 -13.08
C CYS A 60 5.83 6.87 -12.22
N ALA A 61 5.19 7.97 -11.81
CA ALA A 61 5.81 8.98 -10.96
C ALA A 61 6.20 8.42 -9.57
N LEU A 62 5.33 7.60 -8.97
CA LEU A 62 5.65 6.87 -7.74
C LEU A 62 6.84 5.93 -7.96
N ALA A 63 6.81 5.15 -9.05
CA ALA A 63 7.88 4.21 -9.39
C ALA A 63 9.23 4.89 -9.59
N GLU A 64 9.29 5.99 -10.34
CA GLU A 64 10.50 6.78 -10.57
C GLU A 64 11.05 7.38 -9.27
N ARG A 65 10.18 7.87 -8.39
CA ARG A 65 10.59 8.45 -7.11
C ARG A 65 11.17 7.40 -6.17
N LEU A 66 10.50 6.25 -6.05
CA LEU A 66 10.90 5.18 -5.13
C LEU A 66 12.08 4.33 -5.62
N ALA A 67 12.42 4.40 -6.90
CA ALA A 67 13.59 3.72 -7.44
C ALA A 67 14.92 4.45 -7.17
N LYS A 68 14.88 5.66 -6.61
CA LYS A 68 16.10 6.39 -6.24
C LYS A 68 16.80 5.69 -5.06
N PRO A 69 18.15 5.63 -5.02
CA PRO A 69 18.87 4.98 -3.92
C PRO A 69 18.53 5.52 -2.53
N GLN A 70 18.20 6.81 -2.42
CA GLN A 70 17.85 7.45 -1.14
C GLN A 70 16.41 7.15 -0.70
N ALA A 71 15.60 6.50 -1.53
CA ALA A 71 14.19 6.25 -1.29
C ALA A 71 13.93 4.85 -0.70
N ASP A 72 14.95 4.10 -0.27
CA ASP A 72 14.82 2.73 0.23
C ASP A 72 13.80 2.59 1.36
N ALA A 73 13.82 3.50 2.34
CA ALA A 73 12.84 3.51 3.42
C ALA A 73 11.41 3.74 2.90
N GLN A 74 11.22 4.63 1.93
CA GLN A 74 9.93 4.90 1.32
C GLN A 74 9.45 3.71 0.48
N PHE A 75 10.36 3.05 -0.22
CA PHE A 75 10.10 1.83 -0.97
C PHE A 75 9.63 0.68 -0.05
N SER A 76 10.28 0.50 1.11
CA SER A 76 9.82 -0.45 2.11
C SER A 76 8.41 -0.11 2.63
N VAL A 77 8.10 1.17 2.84
CA VAL A 77 6.75 1.61 3.23
C VAL A 77 5.73 1.32 2.14
N PHE A 78 6.07 1.54 0.86
CA PHE A 78 5.21 1.17 -0.27
C PHE A 78 4.89 -0.34 -0.24
N LEU A 79 5.91 -1.20 -0.15
CA LEU A 79 5.73 -2.65 -0.14
C LEU A 79 4.88 -3.12 1.05
N ASP A 80 5.12 -2.58 2.24
CA ASP A 80 4.34 -2.92 3.43
C ASP A 80 2.88 -2.46 3.30
N THR A 81 2.66 -1.24 2.80
CA THR A 81 1.31 -0.70 2.56
C THR A 81 0.57 -1.54 1.51
N TYR A 82 1.21 -1.85 0.38
CA TYR A 82 0.66 -2.69 -0.68
C TYR A 82 0.28 -4.08 -0.15
N ARG A 83 1.18 -4.73 0.59
CA ARG A 83 0.95 -6.05 1.18
C ARG A 83 -0.25 -6.05 2.11
N LYS A 84 -0.34 -5.07 3.01
CA LYS A 84 -1.47 -4.96 3.94
C LYS A 84 -2.78 -4.68 3.23
N LEU A 85 -2.78 -3.87 2.16
CA LEU A 85 -3.97 -3.62 1.34
C LEU A 85 -4.42 -4.87 0.59
N LEU A 86 -3.49 -5.62 0.03
CA LEU A 86 -3.76 -6.91 -0.61
C LEU A 86 -4.41 -7.89 0.37
N TRP A 87 -3.82 -8.03 1.56
CA TRP A 87 -4.38 -8.90 2.61
C TRP A 87 -5.74 -8.42 3.12
N GLY A 88 -5.91 -7.11 3.32
CA GLY A 88 -7.18 -6.52 3.71
C GLY A 88 -8.28 -6.74 2.66
N THR A 89 -7.92 -6.68 1.38
CA THR A 89 -8.84 -6.94 0.26
C THR A 89 -9.26 -8.40 0.24
N ALA A 90 -8.32 -9.35 0.36
CA ALA A 90 -8.65 -10.77 0.47
C ALA A 90 -9.59 -11.07 1.66
N ARG A 91 -9.34 -10.47 2.83
CA ARG A 91 -10.23 -10.59 4.00
C ARG A 91 -11.62 -10.01 3.75
N ALA A 92 -11.71 -8.87 3.07
CA ALA A 92 -12.98 -8.28 2.68
C ALA A 92 -13.77 -9.21 1.75
N CYS A 93 -13.12 -9.82 0.75
CA CYS A 93 -13.74 -10.81 -0.13
C CYS A 93 -14.18 -12.08 0.62
N ALA A 94 -13.50 -12.44 1.70
CA ALA A 94 -13.87 -13.54 2.58
C ALA A 94 -15.01 -13.20 3.57
N GLY A 95 -15.61 -11.99 3.49
CA GLY A 95 -16.75 -11.55 4.28
C GLY A 95 -16.41 -10.62 5.45
N GLU A 96 -15.14 -10.27 5.66
CA GLU A 96 -14.75 -9.30 6.68
C GLU A 96 -14.87 -7.86 6.17
N VAL A 97 -16.10 -7.37 6.07
CA VAL A 97 -16.48 -6.09 5.42
C VAL A 97 -15.70 -4.88 5.93
N ASN A 98 -15.19 -4.90 7.17
CA ASN A 98 -14.46 -3.79 7.77
C ASN A 98 -12.93 -3.86 7.59
N ALA A 99 -12.39 -4.90 6.93
CA ALA A 99 -10.94 -5.13 6.85
C ALA A 99 -10.17 -3.97 6.20
N LEU A 100 -10.79 -3.27 5.23
CA LEU A 100 -10.18 -2.12 4.55
C LEU A 100 -10.48 -0.77 5.23
N ARG A 101 -11.52 -0.68 6.09
CA ARG A 101 -11.84 0.56 6.82
C ARG A 101 -10.75 0.99 7.78
N ALA A 102 -9.94 0.05 8.24
CA ALA A 102 -8.82 0.32 9.14
C ALA A 102 -7.79 1.28 8.54
N PHE A 103 -7.64 1.35 7.20
CA PHE A 103 -6.65 2.20 6.52
C PHE A 103 -7.01 3.69 6.48
N GLY A 104 -8.11 4.09 7.13
CA GLY A 104 -8.59 5.47 7.18
C GLY A 104 -9.79 5.71 6.26
N ALA A 105 -10.61 6.68 6.67
CA ALA A 105 -11.93 7.09 6.15
C ALA A 105 -12.43 6.29 4.94
N GLY A 106 -13.45 5.46 5.20
CA GLY A 106 -14.05 4.53 4.26
C GLY A 106 -14.38 5.17 2.92
N SER A 107 -13.42 5.15 2.01
CA SER A 107 -13.69 5.50 0.63
C SER A 107 -14.58 4.38 0.11
N ALA A 108 -15.77 4.75 -0.38
CA ALA A 108 -16.63 3.82 -1.09
C ALA A 108 -15.84 3.04 -2.18
N ASP A 109 -14.75 3.64 -2.69
CA ASP A 109 -13.80 3.03 -3.60
C ASP A 109 -13.06 1.81 -3.01
N LEU A 110 -12.57 1.87 -1.76
CA LEU A 110 -11.93 0.72 -1.10
C LEU A 110 -12.94 -0.37 -0.76
N GLU A 111 -14.14 0.01 -0.30
CA GLU A 111 -15.22 -0.95 -0.06
C GLU A 111 -15.64 -1.66 -1.35
N ARG A 112 -15.75 -0.91 -2.46
CA ARG A 112 -16.02 -1.47 -3.79
C ARG A 112 -14.95 -2.47 -4.22
N ILE A 113 -13.68 -2.18 -3.98
CA ILE A 113 -12.59 -3.13 -4.27
C ILE A 113 -12.73 -4.41 -3.43
N GLY A 114 -13.03 -4.29 -2.13
CA GLY A 114 -13.19 -5.43 -1.23
C GLY A 114 -14.34 -6.39 -1.59
N VAL A 115 -15.30 -5.94 -2.40
CA VAL A 115 -16.40 -6.78 -2.91
C VAL A 115 -16.24 -7.16 -4.39
N SER A 116 -15.12 -6.79 -5.01
CA SER A 116 -14.82 -7.04 -6.41
C SER A 116 -13.67 -8.03 -6.58
N GLY A 117 -13.75 -8.90 -7.60
CA GLY A 117 -12.80 -10.00 -7.81
C GLY A 117 -13.04 -11.19 -6.88
N ARG A 118 -12.43 -12.33 -7.18
CA ARG A 118 -12.59 -13.57 -6.40
C ARG A 118 -11.49 -13.73 -5.36
N LEU A 119 -11.82 -14.30 -4.19
CA LEU A 119 -10.83 -14.56 -3.14
C LEU A 119 -9.63 -15.35 -3.68
N GLU A 120 -9.88 -16.36 -4.51
CA GLU A 120 -8.83 -17.18 -5.15
C GLU A 120 -7.81 -16.33 -5.93
N GLU A 121 -8.27 -15.33 -6.66
CA GLU A 121 -7.41 -14.46 -7.49
C GLU A 121 -6.57 -13.52 -6.62
N TRP A 122 -7.17 -12.96 -5.56
CA TRP A 122 -6.45 -12.17 -4.57
C TRP A 122 -5.40 -12.99 -3.83
N THR A 123 -5.68 -14.26 -3.52
CA THR A 123 -4.69 -15.19 -2.94
C THR A 123 -3.57 -15.52 -3.93
N GLY A 124 -3.88 -15.73 -5.21
CA GLY A 124 -2.85 -15.94 -6.24
C GLY A 124 -1.92 -14.72 -6.40
N LEU A 125 -2.47 -13.51 -6.29
CA LEU A 125 -1.68 -12.28 -6.30
C LEU A 125 -0.77 -12.15 -5.07
N TRP A 126 -1.21 -12.64 -3.90
CA TRP A 126 -0.37 -12.70 -2.71
C TRP A 126 0.87 -13.57 -2.93
N ASP A 127 0.70 -14.79 -3.44
CA ASP A 127 1.81 -15.68 -3.75
C ASP A 127 2.76 -15.06 -4.79
N LYS A 128 2.20 -14.42 -5.82
CA LYS A 128 2.98 -13.69 -6.83
C LYS A 128 3.79 -12.54 -6.22
N LEU A 129 3.22 -11.76 -5.30
CA LEU A 129 3.92 -10.70 -4.58
C LEU A 129 5.13 -11.25 -3.82
N VAL A 130 4.94 -12.32 -3.03
CA VAL A 130 6.02 -12.95 -2.24
C VAL A 130 7.17 -13.37 -3.14
N HIS A 131 6.89 -14.06 -4.24
CA HIS A 131 7.91 -14.49 -5.20
C HIS A 131 8.57 -13.33 -5.95
N SER A 132 7.85 -12.24 -6.19
CA SER A 132 8.39 -11.08 -6.91
C SER A 132 9.31 -10.25 -6.03
N VAL A 133 8.98 -10.06 -4.75
CA VAL A 133 9.85 -9.38 -3.79
C VAL A 133 11.11 -10.20 -3.50
N GLN A 134 10.99 -11.50 -3.26
CA GLN A 134 12.15 -12.39 -3.07
C GLN A 134 13.12 -12.37 -4.28
N ARG A 135 12.57 -12.37 -5.49
CA ARG A 135 13.36 -12.25 -6.72
C ARG A 135 13.96 -10.86 -6.88
N ALA A 136 13.27 -9.81 -6.46
CA ALA A 136 13.82 -8.45 -6.53
C ALA A 136 15.06 -8.30 -5.65
N ASP A 137 15.02 -8.86 -4.45
CA ASP A 137 16.17 -8.89 -3.55
C ASP A 137 17.32 -9.77 -4.08
N ALA A 138 17.01 -10.90 -4.73
CA ALA A 138 18.01 -11.83 -5.25
C ALA A 138 18.63 -11.44 -6.61
N LEU A 139 17.87 -10.76 -7.48
CA LEU A 139 18.25 -10.46 -8.88
C LEU A 139 18.51 -8.98 -9.14
N ASN A 140 18.50 -8.13 -8.10
CA ASN A 140 18.64 -6.68 -8.23
C ASN A 140 17.61 -6.08 -9.22
N LEU A 141 16.39 -6.62 -9.19
CA LEU A 141 15.33 -6.30 -10.13
C LEU A 141 14.93 -4.82 -9.97
N ASP A 142 14.78 -4.09 -11.09
CA ASP A 142 14.54 -2.64 -11.05
C ASP A 142 13.25 -2.34 -10.27
N LYS A 143 13.39 -1.59 -9.16
CA LYS A 143 12.30 -1.14 -8.29
C LYS A 143 11.18 -0.47 -9.09
N ARG A 144 11.52 0.25 -10.18
CA ARG A 144 10.52 0.86 -11.07
C ARG A 144 9.60 -0.18 -11.66
N HIS A 145 10.19 -1.22 -12.26
CA HIS A 145 9.44 -2.29 -12.90
C HIS A 145 8.59 -3.05 -11.88
N LEU A 146 9.13 -3.35 -10.70
CA LEU A 146 8.37 -4.04 -9.65
C LEU A 146 7.14 -3.24 -9.21
N ILE A 147 7.27 -1.93 -8.93
CA ILE A 147 6.15 -1.09 -8.49
C ILE A 147 5.04 -1.04 -9.52
N VAL A 148 5.40 -0.80 -10.79
CA VAL A 148 4.42 -0.74 -11.89
C VAL A 148 3.72 -2.09 -12.05
N SER A 149 4.48 -3.19 -12.11
CA SER A 149 3.93 -4.53 -12.28
C SER A 149 2.96 -4.91 -11.16
N LEU A 150 3.31 -4.64 -9.89
CA LEU A 150 2.44 -4.94 -8.75
C LEU A 150 1.08 -4.23 -8.85
N LEU A 151 1.07 -2.93 -9.16
CA LEU A 151 -0.18 -2.18 -9.26
C LEU A 151 -1.03 -2.61 -10.47
N LEU A 152 -0.40 -2.94 -11.60
CA LEU A 152 -1.12 -3.45 -12.78
C LEU A 152 -1.65 -4.88 -12.57
N ASP A 153 -0.93 -5.73 -11.84
CA ASP A 153 -1.39 -7.06 -11.47
C ASP A 153 -2.62 -7.00 -10.54
N ALA A 154 -2.61 -6.10 -9.56
CA ALA A 154 -3.77 -5.86 -8.69
C ALA A 154 -4.99 -5.37 -9.48
N GLN A 155 -4.78 -4.48 -10.45
CA GLN A 155 -5.84 -4.04 -11.35
C GLN A 155 -6.37 -5.18 -12.22
N ALA A 156 -5.50 -6.08 -12.70
CA ALA A 156 -5.91 -7.20 -13.52
C ALA A 156 -6.84 -8.14 -12.74
N VAL A 157 -6.53 -8.42 -11.47
CA VAL A 157 -7.40 -9.19 -10.57
C VAL A 157 -8.75 -8.50 -10.38
N LEU A 158 -8.76 -7.17 -10.18
CA LEU A 158 -10.00 -6.43 -10.00
C LEU A 158 -10.94 -6.46 -11.22
N ARG A 159 -10.39 -6.68 -12.42
CA ARG A 159 -11.14 -6.67 -13.70
C ARG A 159 -11.57 -8.06 -14.17
N ALA A 160 -11.06 -9.12 -13.56
CA ALA A 160 -11.42 -10.51 -13.88
C ALA A 160 -12.84 -10.84 -13.41
#